data_AF-A0A1M3D459-F1
#
_entry.id   AF-A0A1M3D459-F1
#
_cell.length_a   1.000
_cell.length_b   1.000
_cell.length_c   1.000
_cell.angle_alpha   90.00
_cell.angle_beta   90.00
_cell.angle_gamma   90.00
#
_symmetry.space_group_name_H-M   'P 1'
#
loop_
_entity.id
_entity.type
_entity.pdbx_description
1 polymer ?
#
loop_
_entity_poly.entity_id
_entity_poly.type
_entity_poly.pdbx_seq_one_letter_code
_entity_poly.pdbx_strand_id
1 'polypeptide(L)'
;MKRSAKKTEDMGPAETLQIFPNARKYKTNLTSKYKNRKVWKRPDPQEILSVIPGVVTSLTVAEGAHVAKGDEIMVYEAMKMQNIIRAPFDGTIEKIHVQPGEKIAKGVLMIYLKSDVEFVYEDIDDDISAIVPDPVG
;
A
#
# COMPACT_ATOMS: atom_id res chain seq x y z
N MET A 1 -5.24 -44.37 19.47
CA MET A 1 -4.97 -43.13 18.72
C MET A 1 -5.41 -41.93 19.55
N LYS A 2 -4.46 -41.08 19.96
CA LYS A 2 -4.69 -39.95 20.88
C LYS A 2 -5.30 -38.76 20.10
N ARG A 3 -6.49 -38.30 20.47
CA ARG A 3 -7.06 -37.02 19.98
C ARG A 3 -6.39 -35.90 20.77
N SER A 4 -5.50 -35.15 20.13
CA SER A 4 -4.78 -34.05 20.78
C SER A 4 -5.71 -32.85 20.93
N ALA A 5 -5.84 -32.36 22.17
CA ALA A 5 -6.61 -31.19 22.53
C ALA A 5 -6.06 -29.93 21.83
N LYS A 6 -6.93 -29.19 21.15
CA LYS A 6 -6.57 -27.92 20.52
C LYS A 6 -6.48 -26.86 21.62
N LYS A 7 -5.25 -26.39 21.84
CA LYS A 7 -4.83 -25.38 22.82
C LYS A 7 -5.77 -24.17 22.81
N THR A 8 -6.35 -23.89 23.98
CA THR A 8 -7.12 -22.68 24.28
C THR A 8 -6.17 -21.48 24.24
N GLU A 9 -6.29 -20.62 23.24
CA GLU A 9 -5.57 -19.35 23.19
C GLU A 9 -6.38 -18.26 23.90
N ASP A 10 -5.68 -17.54 24.77
CA ASP A 10 -6.17 -16.53 25.72
C ASP A 10 -7.05 -15.45 25.07
N MET A 11 -8.24 -15.22 25.64
CA MET A 11 -9.22 -14.23 25.16
C MET A 11 -9.18 -12.96 26.02
N GLY A 12 -8.39 -11.96 25.60
CA GLY A 12 -8.45 -10.56 26.06
C GLY A 12 -9.24 -9.65 25.09
N PRO A 13 -9.87 -8.56 25.57
CA PRO A 13 -11.20 -8.14 25.11
C PRO A 13 -11.19 -7.20 23.90
N ALA A 14 -12.16 -7.41 23.00
CA ALA A 14 -12.82 -6.36 22.23
C ALA A 14 -14.21 -6.89 21.81
N GLU A 15 -15.26 -6.38 22.45
CA GLU A 15 -16.62 -6.89 22.39
C GLU A 15 -17.45 -6.05 21.40
N THR A 16 -17.51 -6.45 20.13
CA THR A 16 -18.49 -5.82 19.22
C THR A 16 -19.87 -6.41 19.54
N LEU A 17 -20.77 -5.58 20.07
CA LEU A 17 -22.17 -5.89 20.31
C LEU A 17 -22.99 -5.50 19.08
N GLN A 18 -23.43 -6.49 18.29
CA GLN A 18 -24.34 -6.24 17.18
C GLN A 18 -25.78 -6.39 17.67
N ILE A 19 -26.54 -5.30 17.65
CA ILE A 19 -27.95 -5.25 18.05
C ILE A 19 -28.81 -5.24 16.79
N PHE A 20 -29.63 -6.27 16.61
CA PHE A 20 -30.55 -6.36 15.48
C PHE A 20 -31.94 -5.82 15.86
N PRO A 21 -32.78 -5.43 14.87
CA PRO A 21 -34.12 -4.87 15.11
C PRO A 21 -35.06 -5.76 15.93
N ASN A 22 -34.77 -7.06 16.00
CA ASN A 22 -35.48 -8.05 16.81
C ASN A 22 -34.91 -8.21 18.24
N ALA A 23 -34.22 -7.18 18.76
CA ALA A 23 -33.61 -7.12 20.09
C ALA A 23 -32.54 -8.18 20.42
N ARG A 24 -32.06 -8.95 19.43
CA ARG A 24 -30.97 -9.91 19.63
C ARG A 24 -29.64 -9.17 19.69
N LYS A 25 -28.85 -9.47 20.71
CA LYS A 25 -27.48 -8.96 20.88
C LYS A 25 -26.50 -10.11 20.67
N TYR A 26 -25.62 -9.99 19.68
CA TYR A 26 -24.52 -10.92 19.48
C TYR A 26 -23.22 -10.30 19.94
N LYS A 27 -22.44 -11.06 20.71
CA LYS A 27 -21.07 -10.73 21.10
C LYS A 27 -20.12 -11.59 20.28
N THR A 28 -19.35 -10.96 19.42
CA THR A 28 -18.40 -11.65 18.55
C THR A 28 -16.99 -11.46 19.07
N ASN A 29 -16.31 -12.57 19.37
CA ASN A 29 -14.88 -12.54 19.66
C ASN A 29 -14.12 -12.48 18.33
N LEU A 30 -13.39 -11.39 18.11
CA LEU A 30 -12.57 -11.25 16.92
C LEU A 30 -11.41 -12.24 16.96
N THR A 31 -11.23 -13.00 15.88
CA THR A 31 -10.08 -13.89 15.74
C THR A 31 -8.78 -13.10 15.64
N SER A 32 -7.66 -13.69 16.05
CA SER A 32 -6.32 -13.11 15.87
C SER A 32 -6.03 -12.81 14.40
N LYS A 33 -6.57 -13.62 13.46
CA LYS A 33 -6.50 -13.38 12.01
C LYS A 33 -7.18 -12.06 11.60
N TYR A 34 -8.34 -11.75 12.19
CA TYR A 34 -9.04 -10.49 11.90
C TYR A 34 -8.28 -9.29 12.45
N LYS A 35 -7.77 -9.37 13.69
CA LYS A 35 -6.97 -8.29 14.31
C LYS A 35 -5.69 -8.01 13.50
N ASN A 36 -5.06 -9.05 12.97
CA ASN A 36 -3.80 -8.94 12.22
C ASN A 36 -3.98 -8.74 10.71
N ARG A 37 -5.22 -8.55 10.21
CA ARG A 37 -5.42 -8.28 8.78
C ARG A 37 -4.76 -6.94 8.44
N LYS A 38 -3.92 -6.91 7.41
CA LYS A 38 -3.44 -5.64 6.86
C LYS A 38 -4.65 -4.89 6.30
N VAL A 39 -4.96 -3.75 6.89
CA VAL A 39 -5.98 -2.84 6.36
C VAL A 39 -5.44 -2.33 5.03
N TRP A 40 -6.22 -2.52 3.96
CA TRP A 40 -5.87 -1.95 2.67
C TRP A 40 -5.89 -0.42 2.79
N LYS A 41 -4.83 0.22 2.31
CA LYS A 41 -4.74 1.68 2.22
C LYS A 41 -4.67 2.04 0.74
N ARG A 42 -5.30 3.15 0.36
CA ARG A 42 -5.15 3.70 -0.99
C ARG A 42 -3.67 4.02 -1.22
N PRO A 43 -3.09 3.66 -2.38
CA PRO A 43 -1.70 4.02 -2.71
C PRO A 43 -1.51 5.54 -2.70
N ASP A 44 -0.41 6.00 -2.09
CA ASP A 44 -0.03 7.40 -2.09
C ASP A 44 0.66 7.74 -3.43
N PRO A 45 0.17 8.72 -4.22
CA PRO A 45 0.80 9.12 -5.47
C PRO A 45 2.21 9.71 -5.29
N GLN A 46 2.56 10.15 -4.08
CA GLN A 46 3.88 10.68 -3.73
C GLN A 46 4.93 9.59 -3.48
N GLU A 47 4.49 8.34 -3.33
CA GLU A 47 5.37 7.18 -3.18
C GLU A 47 5.72 6.57 -4.54
N ILE A 48 6.99 6.69 -4.95
CA ILE A 48 7.51 5.98 -6.11
C ILE A 48 7.95 4.59 -5.66
N LEU A 49 7.07 3.62 -5.87
CA LEU A 49 7.25 2.21 -5.51
C LEU A 49 7.79 1.39 -6.69
N SER A 50 8.59 0.36 -6.37
CA SER A 50 9.01 -0.63 -7.37
C SER A 50 7.83 -1.50 -7.83
N VAL A 51 7.49 -1.43 -9.11
CA VAL A 51 6.42 -2.26 -9.71
C VAL A 51 6.94 -3.65 -10.07
N ILE A 52 8.20 -3.73 -10.53
CA ILE A 52 8.87 -4.94 -10.99
C ILE A 52 10.23 -5.02 -10.29
N PRO A 53 10.63 -6.18 -9.74
CA PRO A 53 11.93 -6.33 -9.11
C PRO A 53 13.06 -6.11 -10.13
N GLY A 54 14.13 -5.46 -9.70
CA GLY A 54 15.22 -5.04 -10.59
C GLY A 54 16.43 -4.51 -9.85
N VAL A 55 17.33 -3.82 -10.56
CA VAL A 55 18.54 -3.21 -10.02
C VAL A 55 18.58 -1.74 -10.39
N VAL A 56 18.79 -0.86 -9.42
CA VAL A 56 18.96 0.58 -9.69
C VAL A 56 20.26 0.77 -10.45
N THR A 57 20.21 1.38 -11.63
CA THR A 57 21.39 1.62 -12.46
C THR A 57 21.97 3.00 -12.18
N SER A 58 21.12 4.02 -12.06
CA SER A 58 21.55 5.39 -11.77
C SER A 58 20.42 6.22 -11.16
N LEU A 59 20.81 7.28 -10.44
CA LEU A 59 19.94 8.34 -9.94
C LEU A 59 20.35 9.64 -10.65
N THR A 60 19.38 10.35 -11.20
CA THR A 60 19.60 11.59 -11.96
C THR A 60 19.35 12.83 -11.08
N VAL A 61 18.78 12.62 -9.90
CA VAL A 61 18.39 13.67 -8.94
C VAL A 61 18.94 13.37 -7.54
N ALA A 62 18.95 14.40 -6.69
CA ALA A 62 19.35 14.33 -5.30
C ALA A 62 18.19 14.72 -4.36
N GLU A 63 18.30 14.35 -3.08
CA GLU A 63 17.37 14.85 -2.06
C GLU A 63 17.40 16.38 -1.99
N GLY A 64 16.23 17.00 -1.88
CA GLY A 64 16.02 18.44 -1.94
C GLY A 64 15.94 19.03 -3.35
N ALA A 65 16.17 18.25 -4.41
CA ALA A 65 16.04 18.75 -5.78
C ALA A 65 14.57 18.92 -6.18
N HIS A 66 14.27 20.03 -6.85
CA HIS A 66 12.98 20.26 -7.51
C HIS A 66 12.99 19.62 -8.90
N VAL A 67 11.89 18.98 -9.29
CA VAL A 67 11.70 18.33 -10.59
C VAL A 67 10.36 18.73 -11.20
N ALA A 68 10.34 18.88 -12.52
CA ALA A 68 9.11 19.08 -13.28
C ALA A 68 8.54 17.73 -13.73
N LYS A 69 7.24 17.71 -14.00
CA LYS A 69 6.54 16.55 -14.57
C LYS A 69 7.24 16.08 -15.84
N GLY A 70 7.57 14.80 -15.87
CA GLY A 70 8.26 14.16 -16.99
C GLY A 70 9.78 14.15 -16.88
N ASP A 71 10.37 14.88 -15.93
CA ASP A 71 11.80 14.85 -15.68
C ASP A 71 12.26 13.45 -15.27
N GLU A 72 13.44 13.07 -15.72
CA GLU A 72 14.03 11.79 -15.37
C GLU A 72 14.56 11.83 -13.94
N ILE A 73 14.09 10.91 -13.12
CA ILE A 73 14.44 10.81 -11.69
C ILE A 73 15.52 9.74 -11.51
N MET A 74 15.28 8.56 -12.07
CA MET A 74 16.17 7.42 -11.93
C MET A 74 16.00 6.42 -13.05
N VAL A 75 17.00 5.55 -13.19
CA VAL A 75 16.99 4.44 -14.13
C VAL A 75 17.24 3.15 -13.37
N TYR A 76 16.45 2.13 -13.67
CA TYR A 76 16.68 0.79 -13.13
C TYR A 76 16.45 -0.29 -14.18
N GLU A 77 17.24 -1.36 -14.10
CA GLU A 77 17.12 -2.51 -14.98
C GLU A 77 16.19 -3.55 -14.35
N ALA A 78 15.17 -3.97 -15.08
CA ALA A 78 14.34 -5.11 -14.71
C ALA A 78 14.04 -5.96 -15.93
N MET A 79 14.05 -7.29 -15.76
CA MET A 79 13.75 -8.25 -16.84
C MET A 79 14.59 -8.03 -18.13
N LYS A 80 15.88 -7.65 -17.98
CA LYS A 80 16.82 -7.31 -19.08
C LYS A 80 16.44 -6.06 -19.87
N MET A 81 15.57 -5.23 -19.33
CA MET A 81 15.14 -3.96 -19.90
C MET A 81 15.52 -2.82 -18.97
N GLN A 82 16.02 -1.73 -19.55
CA GLN A 82 16.26 -0.49 -18.84
C GLN A 82 14.96 0.30 -18.74
N ASN A 83 14.54 0.63 -17.53
CA ASN A 83 13.33 1.40 -17.25
C ASN A 83 13.72 2.78 -16.72
N ILE A 84 13.19 3.82 -17.34
CA ILE A 84 13.38 5.20 -16.93
C ILE A 84 12.17 5.63 -16.11
N ILE A 85 12.40 5.95 -14.84
CA ILE A 85 11.38 6.50 -13.94
C ILE A 85 11.38 8.01 -14.12
N ARG A 86 10.20 8.55 -14.47
CA ARG A 86 9.98 9.99 -14.65
C ARG A 86 9.06 10.54 -13.56
N ALA A 87 9.21 11.82 -13.27
CA ALA A 87 8.36 12.53 -12.32
C ALA A 87 6.90 12.54 -12.80
N PRO A 88 5.94 12.02 -12.02
CA PRO A 88 4.52 12.03 -12.39
C PRO A 88 3.88 13.43 -12.33
N PHE A 89 4.45 14.34 -11.55
CA PHE A 89 4.00 15.71 -11.31
C PHE A 89 5.19 16.60 -10.88
N ASP A 90 4.96 17.90 -10.82
CA ASP A 90 5.94 18.88 -10.34
C ASP A 90 6.09 18.77 -8.82
N GLY A 91 7.32 18.77 -8.32
CA GLY A 91 7.56 18.58 -6.89
C GLY A 91 9.02 18.54 -6.48
N THR A 92 9.25 18.28 -5.20
CA THR A 92 10.59 18.19 -4.60
C THR A 92 10.88 16.76 -4.14
N ILE A 93 12.07 16.25 -4.47
CA ILE A 93 12.56 14.96 -3.98
C ILE A 93 12.82 15.07 -2.48
N GLU A 94 11.92 14.57 -1.66
CA GLU A 94 12.06 14.66 -0.20
C GLU A 94 13.03 13.61 0.32
N LYS A 95 12.97 12.41 -0.23
CA LYS A 95 13.79 11.29 0.23
C LYS A 95 14.08 10.28 -0.87
N ILE A 96 15.30 9.78 -0.89
CA ILE A 96 15.74 8.69 -1.76
C ILE A 96 16.13 7.51 -0.85
N HIS A 97 15.44 6.38 -1.03
CA HIS A 97 15.62 5.18 -0.21
C HIS A 97 16.55 4.14 -0.83
N VAL A 98 17.08 4.41 -2.02
CA VAL A 98 17.81 3.44 -2.83
C VAL A 98 19.13 4.00 -3.33
N GLN A 99 20.06 3.11 -3.67
CA GLN A 99 21.37 3.49 -4.22
C GLN A 99 21.65 2.80 -5.57
N PRO A 100 22.45 3.41 -6.46
CA PRO A 100 22.94 2.73 -7.66
C PRO A 100 23.63 1.39 -7.32
N GLY A 101 23.29 0.34 -8.06
CA GLY A 101 23.73 -1.03 -7.84
C GLY A 101 22.83 -1.85 -6.90
N GLU A 102 21.86 -1.22 -6.23
CA GLU A 102 20.99 -1.90 -5.27
C GLU A 102 19.91 -2.75 -5.95
N LYS A 103 19.67 -3.96 -5.43
CA LYS A 103 18.61 -4.86 -5.87
C LYS A 103 17.30 -4.53 -5.15
N ILE A 104 16.27 -4.21 -5.92
CA ILE A 104 14.96 -3.78 -5.40
C ILE A 104 13.93 -4.88 -5.64
N ALA A 105 13.17 -5.21 -4.59
CA ALA A 105 12.02 -6.10 -4.67
C ALA A 105 10.73 -5.34 -5.02
N LYS A 106 9.70 -6.05 -5.49
CA LYS A 106 8.39 -5.46 -5.75
C LYS A 106 7.80 -4.81 -4.49
N GLY A 107 7.26 -3.61 -4.63
CA GLY A 107 6.57 -2.85 -3.59
C GLY A 107 7.50 -2.11 -2.63
N VAL A 108 8.80 -2.09 -2.89
CA VAL A 108 9.75 -1.27 -2.11
C VAL A 108 9.60 0.20 -2.49
N LEU A 109 9.53 1.07 -1.49
CA LEU A 109 9.58 2.53 -1.65
C LEU A 109 10.98 2.93 -2.09
N MET A 110 11.08 3.53 -3.27
CA MET A 110 12.35 3.98 -3.83
C MET A 110 12.56 5.46 -3.57
N ILE A 111 11.55 6.29 -3.85
CA ILE A 111 11.64 7.74 -3.73
C ILE A 111 10.32 8.28 -3.19
N TYR A 112 10.40 9.24 -2.28
CA TYR A 112 9.25 10.07 -1.89
C TYR A 112 9.35 11.41 -2.61
N LEU A 113 8.41 11.66 -3.53
CA LEU A 113 8.31 12.90 -4.30
C LEU A 113 7.19 13.74 -3.73
N LYS A 114 7.55 14.84 -3.07
CA LYS A 114 6.58 15.76 -2.50
C LYS A 114 6.00 16.64 -3.60
N SER A 115 4.70 16.53 -3.83
CA SER A 115 3.98 17.38 -4.80
C SER A 115 3.97 18.83 -4.31
N ASP A 116 4.08 19.77 -5.25
CA ASP A 116 3.88 21.19 -4.98
C ASP A 116 2.39 21.53 -4.76
N VAL A 117 1.49 20.67 -5.22
CA VAL A 117 0.04 20.81 -5.12
C VAL A 117 -0.54 19.73 -4.20
N GLU A 118 -1.53 20.08 -3.39
CA GLU A 118 -2.24 19.09 -2.57
C GLU A 118 -3.17 18.21 -3.42
N PHE A 119 -3.14 16.90 -3.17
CA PHE A 119 -4.08 15.97 -3.79
C PHE A 119 -5.44 16.07 -3.08
N VAL A 120 -6.40 16.73 -3.73
CA VAL A 120 -7.79 16.71 -3.28
C VAL A 120 -8.44 15.42 -3.75
N TYR A 121 -8.78 14.55 -2.81
CA TYR A 121 -9.64 13.41 -3.07
C TYR A 121 -11.07 13.81 -2.72
N GLU A 122 -11.94 13.88 -3.70
CA GLU A 122 -13.37 13.82 -3.43
C GLU A 122 -13.65 12.39 -2.97
N ASP A 123 -14.10 12.26 -1.72
CA ASP A 123 -14.59 11.00 -1.18
C ASP A 123 -15.84 10.60 -1.98
N ILE A 124 -15.64 9.90 -3.10
CA ILE A 124 -16.69 9.06 -3.67
C ILE A 124 -16.92 8.00 -2.61
N ASP A 125 -18.03 8.17 -1.88
CA ASP A 125 -18.39 7.52 -0.63
C ASP A 125 -17.71 6.15 -0.41
N ASP A 126 -17.16 5.97 0.80
CA ASP A 126 -16.76 4.70 1.42
C ASP A 126 -17.93 3.70 1.60
N ASP A 127 -18.95 3.77 0.73
CA ASP A 127 -20.06 2.85 0.68
C ASP A 127 -19.64 1.60 -0.11
N ILE A 128 -18.82 0.79 0.54
CA ILE A 128 -18.50 -0.59 0.14
C ILE A 128 -19.75 -1.51 0.22
N SER A 129 -20.97 -0.95 0.28
CA SER A 129 -22.24 -1.68 0.14
C SER A 129 -22.65 -1.93 -1.31
N ALA A 130 -21.95 -1.37 -2.30
CA ALA A 130 -22.21 -1.60 -3.72
C ALA A 130 -21.19 -2.54 -4.41
N ILE A 131 -20.77 -3.62 -3.76
CA ILE A 131 -20.37 -4.82 -4.51
C ILE A 131 -21.68 -5.53 -4.88
N VAL A 132 -22.30 -5.08 -5.96
CA VAL A 132 -23.31 -5.89 -6.64
C VAL A 132 -22.55 -7.04 -7.29
N PRO A 133 -22.74 -8.31 -6.90
CA PRO A 133 -22.19 -9.41 -7.66
C PRO A 133 -22.75 -9.31 -9.08
N ASP A 134 -21.88 -9.33 -10.09
CA ASP A 134 -22.29 -9.46 -11.49
C ASP A 134 -23.37 -10.55 -11.59
N PRO A 135 -24.52 -10.29 -12.25
CA PRO A 135 -25.46 -11.34 -12.53
C PRO A 135 -24.75 -12.35 -13.43
N VAL A 136 -24.47 -13.52 -12.86
CA VAL A 136 -23.95 -14.68 -13.57
C VAL A 136 -24.83 -14.91 -14.80
N GLY A 137 -24.25 -14.71 -15.98
CA GLY A 137 -24.68 -15.38 -17.21
C GLY A 137 -24.17 -16.80 -17.22
#